data_AF-A0A3A9VW89-F1
#
_entry.id   AF-A0A3A9VW89-F1
#
_cell.length_a   1.000
_cell.length_b   1.000
_cell.length_c   1.000
_cell.angle_alpha   90.00
_cell.angle_beta   90.00
_cell.angle_gamma   90.00
#
_symmetry.space_group_name_H-M   'P 1'
#
loop_
_entity.id
_entity.type
_entity.pdbx_description
1 polymer ?
#
loop_
_entity_poly.entity_id
_entity_poly.type
_entity_poly.pdbx_seq_one_letter_code
_entity_poly.pdbx_strand_id
1 'polypeptide(L)'
;MSQPWQQQPDGGYGQQPQQPGGFGQQPNPYGQPQPPQQPYGQPPQQGYGYPPAQPQPPGQPQPWGAPGGGFPPPPPGGGPPTNVALAILAAVGAALVMGFLYAFIYDAMFDENTGEVRQISYVALAIGAAVGVGPAFLARNNWGVYILGGVLALAAAIFGELYGTAMILAEYSGTDWSAFKIFTVEFSNLWDLWQETNEAINWIFLLLAPAAAIGITQAVARRVR
;
A
#
# COMPACT_ATOMS: atom_id res chain seq x y z
N MET A 1 58.53 -5.30 -15.31
CA MET A 1 57.79 -4.03 -15.35
C MET A 1 56.40 -4.31 -14.82
N SER A 2 56.19 -4.02 -13.53
CA SER A 2 54.94 -4.30 -12.83
C SER A 2 54.67 -3.10 -11.93
N GLN A 3 53.64 -2.31 -12.27
CA GLN A 3 53.20 -1.19 -11.42
C GLN A 3 52.04 -1.68 -10.54
N PRO A 4 52.11 -1.52 -9.21
CA PRO A 4 50.96 -1.67 -8.33
C PRO A 4 50.20 -0.35 -8.22
N TRP A 5 48.90 -0.37 -8.48
CA TRP A 5 48.00 0.75 -8.22
C TRP A 5 47.73 0.88 -6.72
N GLN A 6 47.94 2.09 -6.22
CA GLN A 6 47.78 2.52 -4.84
C GLN A 6 46.30 2.69 -4.50
N GLN A 7 45.87 2.13 -3.37
CA GLN A 7 44.56 2.37 -2.75
C GLN A 7 44.64 3.61 -1.83
N GLN A 8 43.58 4.42 -1.87
CA GLN A 8 43.37 5.64 -1.09
C GLN A 8 43.04 5.33 0.39
N PRO A 9 43.44 6.19 1.34
CA PRO A 9 43.13 6.02 2.76
C PRO A 9 41.74 6.56 3.16
N ASP A 10 40.95 5.65 3.72
CA ASP A 10 40.21 5.71 4.98
C ASP A 10 39.66 7.08 5.47
N GLY A 11 38.38 7.32 5.20
CA GLY A 11 37.59 8.43 5.73
C GLY A 11 36.95 8.07 7.07
N GLY A 12 37.68 8.32 8.15
CA GLY A 12 37.27 8.07 9.52
C GLY A 12 36.36 9.15 10.12
N TYR A 13 35.19 8.70 10.57
CA TYR A 13 34.47 9.03 11.83
C TYR A 13 34.57 10.46 12.40
N GLY A 14 33.43 11.15 12.45
CA GLY A 14 33.26 12.35 13.28
C GLY A 14 31.79 12.78 13.39
N GLN A 15 31.14 12.34 14.46
CA GLN A 15 29.75 12.60 14.80
C GLN A 15 29.46 14.09 15.03
N GLN A 16 28.27 14.55 14.60
CA GLN A 16 27.66 15.81 15.06
C GLN A 16 26.86 15.54 16.34
N PRO A 17 27.18 16.20 17.48
CA PRO A 17 26.31 16.22 18.65
C PRO A 17 25.29 17.36 18.59
N GLN A 18 24.15 17.07 19.19
CA GLN A 18 22.99 17.92 19.44
C GLN A 18 23.33 19.25 20.13
N GLN A 19 22.60 20.32 19.78
CA GLN A 19 22.51 21.53 20.60
C GLN A 19 21.37 21.40 21.63
N PRO A 20 21.65 21.68 22.90
CA PRO A 20 20.65 22.16 23.84
C PRO A 20 21.04 23.50 24.48
N GLY A 21 20.08 24.43 24.48
CA GLY A 21 19.76 25.30 25.62
C GLY A 21 20.82 26.26 26.19
N GLY A 22 20.58 27.56 26.00
CA GLY A 22 20.48 28.53 27.09
C GLY A 22 21.76 29.06 27.77
N PHE A 23 21.66 30.35 28.13
CA PHE A 23 22.44 31.10 29.13
C PHE A 23 23.79 31.73 28.71
N GLY A 24 23.90 33.03 28.99
CA GLY A 24 25.16 33.69 29.35
C GLY A 24 25.76 34.63 28.30
N GLN A 25 25.31 35.90 28.27
CA GLN A 25 26.15 36.98 27.73
C GLN A 25 27.26 37.29 28.73
N GLN A 26 28.51 37.18 28.32
CA GLN A 26 29.69 37.66 29.04
C GLN A 26 30.40 38.67 28.12
N PRO A 27 30.64 39.94 28.55
CA PRO A 27 31.21 40.95 27.67
C PRO A 27 32.73 40.77 27.54
N ASN A 28 33.22 40.67 26.30
CA ASN A 28 34.66 40.67 26.00
C ASN A 28 35.15 42.14 25.83
N PRO A 29 36.16 42.64 26.56
CA PRO A 29 36.46 44.09 26.63
C PRO A 29 37.33 44.69 25.51
N TYR A 30 37.66 43.96 24.43
CA TYR A 30 38.52 44.46 23.37
C TYR A 30 37.99 44.06 21.98
N GLY A 31 37.23 44.94 21.34
CA GLY A 31 36.73 44.76 19.97
C GLY A 31 36.49 46.09 19.27
N GLN A 32 37.06 46.25 18.07
CA GLN A 32 37.05 47.45 17.23
C GLN A 32 35.64 47.85 16.74
N PRO A 33 35.38 49.14 16.45
CA PRO A 33 34.06 49.61 16.01
C PRO A 33 33.71 49.13 14.59
N GLN A 34 32.55 48.50 14.45
CA GLN A 34 31.98 48.02 13.18
C GLN A 34 31.11 49.12 12.53
N PRO A 35 31.18 49.36 11.21
CA PRO A 35 30.45 50.45 10.55
C PRO A 35 28.94 50.13 10.36
N PRO A 36 28.06 51.16 10.34
CA PRO A 36 26.61 50.95 10.23
C PRO A 36 26.20 50.56 8.80
N GLN A 37 25.53 49.41 8.66
CA GLN A 37 24.86 49.00 7.42
C GLN A 37 23.48 49.67 7.32
N GLN A 38 23.23 50.31 6.18
CA GLN A 38 21.99 51.03 5.87
C GLN A 38 20.83 50.07 5.48
N PRO A 39 19.56 50.46 5.70
CA PRO A 39 18.40 49.64 5.32
C PRO A 39 18.10 49.73 3.82
N TYR A 40 18.11 48.60 3.12
CA TYR A 40 17.68 48.50 1.72
C TYR A 40 16.15 48.59 1.62
N GLY A 41 15.67 49.55 0.81
CA GLY A 41 14.26 49.78 0.52
C GLY A 41 13.63 48.74 -0.42
N GLN A 42 12.34 48.47 -0.21
CA GLN A 42 11.51 47.62 -1.07
C GLN A 42 11.07 48.35 -2.35
N PRO A 43 10.98 47.67 -3.50
CA PRO A 43 10.35 48.21 -4.71
C PRO A 43 8.81 48.10 -4.67
N PRO A 44 8.06 49.04 -5.27
CA PRO A 44 6.60 49.01 -5.29
C PRO A 44 6.08 48.01 -6.34
N GLN A 45 5.26 47.04 -5.91
CA GLN A 45 4.51 46.19 -6.84
C GLN A 45 3.30 46.93 -7.40
N GLN A 46 3.23 46.96 -8.73
CA GLN A 46 2.13 47.50 -9.53
C GLN A 46 0.85 46.70 -9.33
N GLY A 47 -0.26 47.43 -9.18
CA GLY A 47 -1.59 46.88 -8.94
C GLY A 47 -2.20 46.19 -10.16
N TYR A 48 -3.00 45.16 -9.87
CA TYR A 48 -3.91 44.52 -10.82
C TYR A 48 -5.32 44.41 -10.19
N GLY A 49 -6.26 45.10 -10.84
CA GLY A 49 -7.73 44.89 -10.87
C GLY A 49 -8.47 44.40 -9.62
N TYR A 50 -9.10 45.33 -8.89
CA TYR A 50 -10.24 45.03 -8.03
C TYR A 50 -11.53 44.86 -8.87
N PRO A 51 -12.37 43.84 -8.63
CA PRO A 51 -13.74 43.82 -9.15
C PRO A 51 -14.64 44.81 -8.36
N PRO A 52 -15.64 45.43 -8.99
CA PRO A 52 -16.49 46.44 -8.36
C PRO A 52 -17.30 45.85 -7.19
N ALA A 53 -17.26 46.53 -6.05
CA ALA A 53 -17.99 46.19 -4.83
C ALA A 53 -19.50 46.28 -5.04
N GLN A 54 -20.22 45.20 -4.70
CA GLN A 54 -21.67 45.21 -4.59
C GLN A 54 -22.10 45.91 -3.28
N PRO A 55 -23.23 46.65 -3.25
CA PRO A 55 -23.70 47.30 -2.03
C PRO A 55 -24.15 46.25 -1.00
N GLN A 56 -23.48 46.21 0.17
CA GLN A 56 -23.83 45.34 1.28
C GLN A 56 -24.89 46.01 2.18
N PRO A 57 -25.93 45.29 2.64
CA PRO A 57 -27.01 45.84 3.48
C PRO A 57 -26.52 46.26 4.88
N PRO A 58 -27.09 47.32 5.47
CA PRO A 58 -26.63 47.86 6.75
C PRO A 58 -27.17 47.03 7.92
N GLY A 59 -26.28 46.42 8.71
CA GLY A 59 -26.72 45.82 9.99
C GLY A 59 -25.90 44.68 10.58
N GLN A 60 -24.58 44.59 10.40
CA GLN A 60 -23.78 43.63 11.17
C GLN A 60 -22.61 44.31 11.90
N PRO A 61 -22.44 44.09 13.22
CA PRO A 61 -21.33 44.64 13.99
C PRO A 61 -20.00 44.06 13.52
N GLN A 62 -19.06 44.93 13.15
CA GLN A 62 -17.68 44.58 12.80
C GLN A 62 -16.91 44.15 14.07
N PRO A 63 -16.23 42.99 14.06
CA PRO A 63 -15.29 42.63 15.11
C PRO A 63 -14.08 43.57 15.07
N TRP A 64 -13.86 44.25 16.18
CA TRP A 64 -12.77 45.18 16.42
C TRP A 64 -11.44 44.40 16.53
N GLY A 65 -10.47 44.72 15.67
CA GLY A 65 -9.04 44.47 15.88
C GLY A 65 -8.52 43.03 15.79
N ALA A 66 -8.11 42.60 14.59
CA ALA A 66 -7.11 41.55 14.41
C ALA A 66 -6.01 42.06 13.46
N PRO A 67 -4.71 42.02 13.84
CA PRO A 67 -3.62 42.44 12.98
C PRO A 67 -3.64 41.68 11.65
N GLY A 68 -3.58 42.43 10.54
CA GLY A 68 -3.49 41.91 9.19
C GLY A 68 -2.30 40.97 9.05
N GLY A 69 -2.60 39.68 9.05
CA GLY A 69 -1.65 38.59 8.90
C GLY A 69 -2.45 37.33 8.60
N GLY A 70 -3.22 37.37 7.52
CA GLY A 70 -3.97 36.23 7.04
C GLY A 70 -2.98 35.12 6.68
N PHE A 71 -2.88 34.12 7.55
CA PHE A 71 -2.26 32.86 7.16
C PHE A 71 -2.99 32.38 5.90
N PRO A 72 -2.28 32.02 4.81
CA PRO A 72 -2.94 31.49 3.63
C PRO A 72 -3.82 30.31 4.06
N PRO A 73 -5.05 30.19 3.56
CA PRO A 73 -5.91 29.06 3.90
C PRO A 73 -5.12 27.76 3.64
N PRO A 74 -5.20 26.77 4.56
CA PRO A 74 -4.49 25.52 4.38
C PRO A 74 -4.83 24.96 3.00
N PRO A 75 -3.83 24.46 2.24
CA PRO A 75 -4.08 23.90 0.93
C PRO A 75 -5.19 22.86 1.03
N PRO A 76 -6.09 22.76 0.02
CA PRO A 76 -7.18 21.81 0.04
C PRO A 76 -6.66 20.42 0.41
N GLY A 77 -7.13 19.90 1.54
CA GLY A 77 -6.83 18.55 2.00
C GLY A 77 -7.57 17.53 1.14
N GLY A 78 -7.27 17.50 -0.15
CA GLY A 78 -7.88 16.59 -1.11
C GLY A 78 -6.80 15.73 -1.72
N GLY A 79 -6.57 14.55 -1.14
CA GLY A 79 -5.84 13.50 -1.86
C GLY A 79 -6.53 13.19 -3.19
N PRO A 80 -5.84 12.52 -4.14
CA PRO A 80 -6.43 12.15 -5.42
C PRO A 80 -7.80 11.47 -5.23
N PRO A 81 -8.77 11.72 -6.13
CA PRO A 81 -10.10 11.12 -6.02
C PRO A 81 -10.00 9.59 -5.94
N THR A 82 -10.67 9.02 -4.94
CA THR A 82 -10.69 7.57 -4.70
C THR A 82 -11.92 6.95 -5.39
N ASN A 83 -11.69 5.90 -6.17
CA ASN A 83 -12.73 5.17 -6.90
C ASN A 83 -12.94 3.81 -6.25
N VAL A 84 -13.65 3.79 -5.12
CA VAL A 84 -13.88 2.58 -4.31
C VAL A 84 -14.56 1.48 -5.11
N ALA A 85 -15.61 1.80 -5.88
CA ALA A 85 -16.34 0.81 -6.66
C ALA A 85 -15.44 0.10 -7.69
N LEU A 86 -14.59 0.86 -8.40
CA LEU A 86 -13.64 0.30 -9.36
C LEU A 86 -12.56 -0.54 -8.66
N ALA A 87 -12.12 -0.14 -7.47
CA ALA A 87 -11.17 -0.90 -6.67
C ALA A 87 -11.72 -2.27 -6.27
N ILE A 88 -12.99 -2.32 -5.85
CA ILE A 88 -13.68 -3.56 -5.50
C ILE A 88 -13.85 -4.43 -6.74
N LEU A 89 -14.32 -3.86 -7.86
CA LEU A 89 -14.47 -4.59 -9.13
C LEU A 89 -13.14 -5.21 -9.57
N ALA A 90 -12.05 -4.44 -9.51
CA ALA A 90 -10.71 -4.91 -9.84
C ALA A 90 -10.24 -6.04 -8.91
N ALA A 91 -10.49 -5.91 -7.59
CA ALA A 91 -10.16 -6.95 -6.62
C ALA A 91 -10.94 -8.25 -6.88
N VAL A 92 -12.24 -8.15 -7.13
CA VAL A 92 -13.10 -9.31 -7.45
C VAL A 92 -12.64 -9.98 -8.75
N GLY A 93 -12.40 -9.19 -9.81
CA GLY A 93 -11.90 -9.71 -11.07
C GLY A 93 -10.55 -10.43 -10.92
N ALA A 94 -9.61 -9.82 -10.19
CA ALA A 94 -8.32 -10.44 -9.89
C ALA A 94 -8.49 -11.72 -9.04
N ALA A 95 -9.38 -11.72 -8.06
CA ALA A 95 -9.64 -12.88 -7.20
C ALA A 95 -10.18 -14.07 -8.01
N LEU A 96 -11.13 -13.82 -8.92
CA LEU A 96 -11.65 -14.85 -9.81
C LEU A 96 -10.56 -15.42 -10.73
N VAL A 97 -9.80 -14.54 -11.40
CA VAL A 97 -8.71 -14.96 -12.31
C VAL A 97 -7.65 -15.76 -11.56
N MET A 98 -7.21 -15.27 -10.41
CA MET A 98 -6.18 -15.93 -9.61
C MET A 98 -6.67 -17.23 -8.99
N GLY A 99 -7.94 -17.31 -8.57
CA GLY A 99 -8.54 -18.54 -8.05
C GLY A 99 -8.57 -19.65 -9.12
N PHE A 100 -9.04 -19.34 -10.33
CA PHE A 100 -9.00 -20.32 -11.42
C PHE A 100 -7.58 -20.67 -11.84
N LEU A 101 -6.69 -19.68 -11.99
CA LEU A 101 -5.29 -19.94 -12.33
C LEU A 101 -4.63 -20.86 -11.29
N TYR A 102 -4.93 -20.64 -10.01
CA TYR A 102 -4.40 -21.49 -8.96
C TYR A 102 -4.95 -22.91 -9.05
N ALA A 103 -6.23 -23.10 -9.35
CA ALA A 103 -6.79 -24.43 -9.55
C ALA A 103 -6.07 -25.23 -10.64
N PHE A 104 -5.78 -24.60 -11.79
CA PHE A 104 -4.99 -25.24 -12.85
C PHE A 104 -3.55 -25.53 -12.42
N ILE A 105 -2.92 -24.62 -11.68
CA ILE A 105 -1.57 -24.85 -11.13
C ILE A 105 -1.58 -26.01 -10.13
N TYR A 106 -2.59 -26.07 -9.27
CA TYR A 106 -2.76 -27.09 -8.25
C TYR A 106 -2.92 -28.48 -8.87
N ASP A 107 -3.81 -28.59 -9.86
CA ASP A 107 -4.04 -29.79 -10.67
C ASP A 107 -2.76 -30.22 -11.41
N ALA A 108 -2.08 -29.30 -12.09
CA ALA A 108 -0.83 -29.59 -12.80
C ALA A 108 0.35 -29.97 -11.89
N MET A 109 0.26 -29.70 -10.59
CA MET A 109 1.28 -30.06 -9.59
C MET A 109 0.97 -31.39 -8.88
N PHE A 110 -0.14 -32.04 -9.22
CA PHE A 110 -0.46 -33.37 -8.73
C PHE A 110 0.49 -34.39 -9.33
N ASP A 111 1.18 -35.15 -8.47
CA ASP A 111 2.01 -36.29 -8.90
C ASP A 111 1.24 -37.59 -8.67
N GLU A 112 0.82 -38.23 -9.75
CA GLU A 112 0.06 -39.49 -9.72
C GLU A 112 0.80 -40.64 -9.02
N ASN A 113 2.14 -40.63 -9.04
CA ASN A 113 2.93 -41.74 -8.51
C ASN A 113 3.02 -41.71 -6.98
N THR A 114 2.96 -40.51 -6.40
CA THR A 114 3.02 -40.30 -4.95
C THR A 114 1.65 -39.98 -4.34
N GLY A 115 0.70 -39.51 -5.16
CA GLY A 115 -0.61 -39.03 -4.70
C GLY A 115 -0.52 -37.69 -3.96
N GLU A 116 0.60 -36.97 -4.09
CA GLU A 116 0.86 -35.74 -3.35
C GLU A 116 0.78 -34.52 -4.28
N VAL A 117 0.26 -33.40 -3.74
CA VAL A 117 0.31 -32.09 -4.41
C VAL A 117 1.45 -31.29 -3.82
N ARG A 118 2.40 -30.85 -4.64
CA ARG A 118 3.47 -29.96 -4.17
C ARG A 118 2.92 -28.58 -3.87
N GLN A 119 2.80 -28.24 -2.59
CA GLN A 119 2.32 -26.92 -2.20
C GLN A 119 3.44 -25.87 -2.31
N ILE A 120 3.24 -24.87 -3.16
CA ILE A 120 4.18 -23.76 -3.34
C ILE A 120 3.70 -22.59 -2.47
N SER A 121 4.36 -22.37 -1.34
CA SER A 121 4.07 -21.27 -0.40
C SER A 121 4.05 -19.88 -1.07
N TYR A 122 4.75 -19.72 -2.19
CA TYR A 122 4.81 -18.49 -2.97
C TYR A 122 3.53 -18.19 -3.76
N VAL A 123 2.67 -19.18 -4.03
CA VAL A 123 1.44 -18.97 -4.82
C VAL A 123 0.43 -18.14 -4.03
N ALA A 124 0.22 -18.44 -2.74
CA ALA A 124 -0.65 -17.65 -1.87
C ALA A 124 -0.21 -16.17 -1.81
N LEU A 125 1.10 -15.92 -1.72
CA LEU A 125 1.66 -14.56 -1.78
C LEU A 125 1.36 -13.88 -3.13
N ALA A 126 1.50 -14.59 -4.23
CA ALA A 126 1.23 -14.07 -5.57
C ALA A 126 -0.26 -13.72 -5.77
N ILE A 127 -1.16 -14.61 -5.32
CA ILE A 127 -2.62 -14.38 -5.33
C ILE A 127 -2.95 -13.14 -4.52
N GLY A 128 -2.46 -13.06 -3.27
CA GLY A 128 -2.65 -11.91 -2.40
C GLY A 128 -2.17 -10.61 -3.02
N ALA A 129 -0.95 -10.61 -3.55
CA ALA A 129 -0.38 -9.44 -4.18
C ALA A 129 -1.24 -8.98 -5.38
N ALA A 130 -1.63 -9.90 -6.27
CA ALA A 130 -2.44 -9.60 -7.45
C ALA A 130 -3.81 -9.03 -7.09
N VAL A 131 -4.51 -9.64 -6.14
CA VAL A 131 -5.82 -9.15 -5.66
C VAL A 131 -5.71 -7.79 -4.98
N GLY A 132 -4.60 -7.55 -4.26
CA GLY A 132 -4.32 -6.28 -3.59
C GLY A 132 -4.02 -5.09 -4.51
N VAL A 133 -3.66 -5.32 -5.78
CA VAL A 133 -3.29 -4.24 -6.73
C VAL A 133 -4.44 -3.24 -6.93
N GLY A 134 -5.66 -3.73 -7.21
CA GLY A 134 -6.83 -2.86 -7.41
C GLY A 134 -7.08 -1.92 -6.22
N PRO A 135 -7.28 -2.47 -5.00
CA PRO A 135 -7.37 -1.71 -3.76
C PRO A 135 -6.22 -0.73 -3.52
N ALA A 136 -4.99 -1.14 -3.81
CA ALA A 136 -3.79 -0.33 -3.56
C ALA A 136 -3.77 0.98 -4.35
N PHE A 137 -4.17 0.94 -5.62
CA PHE A 137 -4.10 2.12 -6.49
C PHE A 137 -5.40 2.93 -6.52
N LEU A 138 -6.56 2.27 -6.39
CA LEU A 138 -7.87 2.89 -6.67
C LEU A 138 -8.62 3.34 -5.40
N ALA A 139 -8.36 2.72 -4.25
CA ALA A 139 -9.03 3.02 -2.98
C ALA A 139 -8.04 3.44 -1.88
N ARG A 140 -7.19 4.43 -2.20
CA ARG A 140 -6.15 4.93 -1.30
C ARG A 140 -6.73 5.41 0.04
N ASN A 141 -6.06 5.06 1.15
CA ASN A 141 -6.47 5.36 2.52
C ASN A 141 -7.85 4.80 2.94
N ASN A 142 -8.42 3.84 2.21
CA ASN A 142 -9.66 3.16 2.61
C ASN A 142 -9.38 1.77 3.18
N TRP A 143 -9.29 1.69 4.51
CA TRP A 143 -9.04 0.43 5.22
C TRP A 143 -10.10 -0.65 4.97
N GLY A 144 -11.37 -0.26 4.76
CA GLY A 144 -12.44 -1.21 4.46
C GLY A 144 -12.16 -1.98 3.17
N VAL A 145 -11.68 -1.29 2.13
CA VAL A 145 -11.34 -1.93 0.84
C VAL A 145 -10.08 -2.79 0.95
N TYR A 146 -9.14 -2.43 1.82
CA TYR A 146 -7.92 -3.23 2.04
C TYR A 146 -8.25 -4.56 2.72
N ILE A 147 -9.07 -4.52 3.77
CA ILE A 147 -9.55 -5.71 4.46
C ILE A 147 -10.36 -6.58 3.50
N LEU A 148 -11.27 -5.98 2.73
CA LEU A 148 -12.04 -6.70 1.70
C LEU A 148 -11.12 -7.38 0.67
N GLY A 149 -10.10 -6.69 0.18
CA GLY A 149 -9.11 -7.27 -0.73
C GLY A 149 -8.36 -8.45 -0.10
N GLY A 150 -8.02 -8.35 1.19
CA GLY A 150 -7.44 -9.47 1.94
C GLY A 150 -8.37 -10.67 2.05
N VAL A 151 -9.65 -10.44 2.39
CA VAL A 151 -10.66 -11.51 2.46
C VAL A 151 -10.87 -12.16 1.10
N LEU A 152 -10.95 -11.36 0.02
CA LEU A 152 -11.06 -11.88 -1.35
C LEU A 152 -9.83 -12.69 -1.77
N ALA A 153 -8.63 -12.28 -1.37
CA ALA A 153 -7.41 -13.04 -1.64
C ALA A 153 -7.41 -14.40 -0.93
N LEU A 154 -7.83 -14.44 0.34
CA LEU A 154 -7.97 -15.68 1.08
C LEU A 154 -9.02 -16.59 0.43
N ALA A 155 -10.19 -16.03 0.08
CA ALA A 155 -11.25 -16.77 -0.59
C ALA A 155 -10.79 -17.32 -1.94
N ALA A 156 -10.04 -16.54 -2.73
CA ALA A 156 -9.48 -16.98 -4.01
C ALA A 156 -8.48 -18.13 -3.85
N ALA A 157 -7.63 -18.08 -2.82
CA ALA A 157 -6.67 -19.16 -2.55
C ALA A 157 -7.40 -20.46 -2.18
N ILE A 158 -8.34 -20.41 -1.23
CA ILE A 158 -9.14 -21.58 -0.81
C ILE A 158 -9.96 -22.12 -1.98
N PHE A 159 -10.60 -21.24 -2.75
CA PHE A 159 -11.35 -21.62 -3.95
C PHE A 159 -10.46 -22.33 -4.98
N GLY A 160 -9.24 -21.84 -5.18
CA GLY A 160 -8.28 -22.46 -6.11
C GLY A 160 -7.90 -23.87 -5.70
N GLU A 161 -7.61 -24.12 -4.41
CA GLU A 161 -7.32 -25.47 -3.92
C GLU A 161 -8.54 -26.38 -4.09
N LEU A 162 -9.73 -25.96 -3.66
CA LEU A 162 -10.94 -26.78 -3.75
C LEU A 162 -11.32 -27.12 -5.20
N TYR A 163 -11.26 -26.14 -6.10
CA TYR A 163 -11.57 -26.38 -7.51
C TYR A 163 -10.47 -27.20 -8.18
N GLY A 164 -9.20 -27.03 -7.80
CA GLY A 164 -8.09 -27.89 -8.24
C GLY A 164 -8.28 -29.33 -7.81
N THR A 165 -8.65 -29.58 -6.55
CA THR A 165 -9.01 -30.93 -6.06
C THR A 165 -10.18 -31.51 -6.85
N ALA A 166 -11.19 -30.71 -7.19
CA ALA A 166 -12.31 -31.16 -8.03
C ALA A 166 -11.88 -31.52 -9.46
N MET A 167 -10.87 -30.83 -10.02
CA MET A 167 -10.28 -31.17 -11.32
C MET A 167 -9.53 -32.50 -11.26
N ILE A 168 -8.65 -32.66 -10.26
CA ILE A 168 -7.94 -33.93 -10.00
C ILE A 168 -8.94 -35.08 -9.87
N LEU A 169 -10.00 -34.90 -9.07
CA LEU A 169 -11.02 -35.94 -8.93
C LEU A 169 -11.74 -36.22 -10.25
N ALA A 170 -12.08 -35.20 -11.05
CA ALA A 170 -12.73 -35.41 -12.35
C ALA A 170 -11.86 -36.24 -13.30
N GLU A 171 -10.54 -36.07 -13.25
CA GLU A 171 -9.60 -36.79 -14.12
C GLU A 171 -9.27 -38.20 -13.61
N TYR A 172 -9.08 -38.36 -12.30
CA TYR A 172 -8.52 -39.59 -11.71
C TYR A 172 -9.53 -40.49 -10.98
N SER A 173 -10.73 -40.01 -10.64
CA SER A 173 -11.72 -40.84 -9.92
C SER A 173 -12.44 -41.87 -10.80
N GLY A 174 -12.24 -41.82 -12.13
CA GLY A 174 -12.96 -42.66 -13.09
C GLY A 174 -14.46 -42.34 -13.20
N THR A 175 -14.89 -41.18 -12.69
CA THR A 175 -16.27 -40.71 -12.83
C THR A 175 -16.43 -39.94 -14.14
N ASP A 176 -17.59 -40.05 -14.79
CA ASP A 176 -17.93 -39.23 -15.98
C ASP A 176 -18.30 -37.78 -15.61
N TRP A 177 -17.99 -37.33 -14.39
CA TRP A 177 -18.43 -36.04 -13.87
C TRP A 177 -17.39 -34.97 -14.17
N SER A 178 -17.86 -33.80 -14.65
CA SER A 178 -16.98 -32.66 -14.82
C SER A 178 -16.56 -32.06 -13.48
N ALA A 179 -15.39 -31.43 -13.43
CA ALA A 179 -14.88 -30.74 -12.24
C ALA A 179 -15.91 -29.76 -11.65
N PHE A 180 -16.63 -29.03 -12.50
CA PHE A 180 -17.70 -28.12 -12.06
C PHE A 180 -18.85 -28.86 -11.36
N LYS A 181 -19.25 -30.03 -11.86
CA LYS A 181 -20.28 -30.86 -11.24
C LYS A 181 -19.81 -31.38 -9.88
N ILE A 182 -18.58 -31.90 -9.80
CA ILE A 182 -17.98 -32.34 -8.53
C ILE A 182 -17.92 -31.15 -7.55
N PHE A 183 -17.42 -30.00 -7.99
CA PHE A 183 -17.33 -28.79 -7.18
C PHE A 183 -18.66 -28.30 -6.62
N THR A 184 -19.75 -28.37 -7.41
CA THR A 184 -21.06 -27.82 -7.00
C THR A 184 -21.95 -28.82 -6.29
N VAL A 185 -21.87 -30.11 -6.65
CA VAL A 185 -22.72 -31.16 -6.08
C VAL A 185 -22.05 -31.80 -4.86
N GLU A 186 -20.75 -32.05 -4.94
CA GLU A 186 -19.95 -32.72 -3.89
C GLU A 186 -19.13 -31.72 -3.07
N PHE A 187 -19.54 -30.45 -3.03
CA PHE A 187 -18.80 -29.38 -2.34
C PHE A 187 -18.50 -29.72 -0.88
N SER A 188 -19.45 -30.33 -0.17
CA SER A 188 -19.24 -30.74 1.23
C SER A 188 -18.12 -31.76 1.35
N ASN A 189 -18.14 -32.79 0.50
CA ASN A 189 -17.11 -33.83 0.50
C ASN A 189 -15.74 -33.28 0.08
N LEU A 190 -15.71 -32.35 -0.88
CA LEU A 190 -14.49 -31.62 -1.24
C LEU A 190 -13.96 -30.79 -0.08
N TRP A 191 -14.84 -30.09 0.63
CA TRP A 191 -14.47 -29.28 1.79
C TRP A 191 -13.89 -30.13 2.92
N ASP A 192 -14.51 -31.27 3.19
CA ASP A 192 -14.02 -32.22 4.19
C ASP A 192 -12.67 -32.81 3.77
N LEU A 193 -12.55 -33.28 2.53
CA LEU A 193 -11.29 -33.78 1.97
C LEU A 193 -10.17 -32.71 2.04
N TRP A 194 -10.49 -31.47 1.70
CA TRP A 194 -9.54 -30.36 1.75
C TRP A 194 -9.10 -30.04 3.19
N GLN A 195 -10.00 -30.12 4.16
CA GLN A 195 -9.63 -29.95 5.58
C GLN A 195 -8.77 -31.10 6.09
N GLU A 196 -9.08 -32.34 5.71
CA GLU A 196 -8.33 -33.54 6.10
C GLU A 196 -6.94 -33.60 5.48
N THR A 197 -6.80 -33.13 4.23
CA THR A 197 -5.51 -33.10 3.51
C THR A 197 -4.65 -31.89 3.87
N ASN A 198 -5.23 -30.86 4.49
CA ASN A 198 -4.47 -29.68 4.90
C ASN A 198 -3.74 -29.86 6.22
N GLU A 199 -2.42 -29.82 6.15
CA GLU A 199 -1.57 -29.72 7.33
C GLU A 199 -1.65 -28.34 7.99
N ALA A 200 -1.28 -28.25 9.27
CA ALA A 200 -1.26 -26.99 10.01
C ALA A 200 -0.41 -25.89 9.33
N ILE A 201 0.64 -26.27 8.59
CA ILE A 201 1.48 -25.33 7.86
C ILE A 201 0.75 -24.69 6.65
N ASN A 202 -0.17 -25.42 6.03
CA ASN A 202 -0.96 -24.94 4.89
C ASN A 202 -1.84 -23.77 5.31
N TRP A 203 -2.44 -23.85 6.50
CA TRP A 203 -3.20 -22.76 7.10
C TRP A 203 -2.36 -21.49 7.29
N ILE A 204 -1.09 -21.63 7.68
CA ILE A 204 -0.17 -20.49 7.79
C ILE A 204 0.11 -19.90 6.40
N PHE A 205 0.30 -20.73 5.37
CA PHE A 205 0.50 -20.25 4.01
C PHE A 205 -0.75 -19.59 3.41
N LEU A 206 -1.95 -20.08 3.71
CA LEU A 206 -3.20 -19.43 3.33
C LEU A 206 -3.31 -18.01 3.91
N LEU A 207 -2.82 -17.79 5.14
CA LEU A 207 -2.76 -16.46 5.74
C LEU A 207 -1.79 -15.51 5.04
N LEU A 208 -0.85 -16.02 4.24
CA LEU A 208 0.03 -15.17 3.43
C LEU A 208 -0.74 -14.44 2.33
N ALA A 209 -1.84 -14.98 1.82
CA ALA A 209 -2.67 -14.31 0.81
C ALA A 209 -3.28 -12.99 1.32
N PRO A 210 -4.05 -12.94 2.43
CA PRO A 210 -4.55 -11.68 2.96
C PRO A 210 -3.41 -10.77 3.42
N ALA A 211 -2.33 -11.31 4.00
CA ALA A 211 -1.18 -10.52 4.41
C ALA A 211 -0.49 -9.83 3.23
N ALA A 212 -0.30 -10.53 2.10
CA ALA A 212 0.28 -9.97 0.89
C ALA A 212 -0.64 -8.92 0.25
N ALA A 213 -1.96 -9.18 0.20
CA ALA A 213 -2.92 -8.22 -0.32
C ALA A 213 -2.85 -6.89 0.45
N ILE A 214 -2.95 -6.96 1.78
CA ILE A 214 -2.84 -5.78 2.64
C ILE A 214 -1.43 -5.16 2.53
N GLY A 215 -0.38 -5.98 2.50
CA GLY A 215 1.00 -5.53 2.34
C GLY A 215 1.22 -4.66 1.10
N ILE A 216 0.69 -5.09 -0.05
CA ILE A 216 0.73 -4.32 -1.30
C ILE A 216 -0.02 -3.00 -1.17
N THR A 217 -1.22 -3.00 -0.57
CA THR A 217 -1.96 -1.73 -0.36
C THR A 217 -1.17 -0.73 0.47
N GLN A 218 -0.51 -1.19 1.54
CA GLN A 218 0.29 -0.33 2.42
C GLN A 218 1.58 0.14 1.73
N ALA A 219 2.25 -0.74 0.97
CA ALA A 219 3.45 -0.40 0.24
C ALA A 219 3.19 0.72 -0.77
N VAL A 220 2.08 0.65 -1.52
CA VAL A 220 1.68 1.70 -2.46
C VAL A 220 1.28 2.98 -1.73
N ALA A 221 0.52 2.88 -0.63
CA ALA A 221 0.11 4.04 0.16
C ALA A 221 1.29 4.83 0.74
N ARG A 222 2.38 4.15 1.13
CA ARG A 222 3.59 4.79 1.69
C ARG A 222 4.45 5.51 0.65
N ARG A 223 4.47 5.05 -0.61
CA ARG A 223 5.32 5.64 -1.67
C ARG A 223 4.82 6.99 -2.19
N VAL A 224 3.57 7.35 -1.90
CA VAL A 224 2.92 8.56 -2.45
C VAL A 224 2.69 9.62 -1.37
N ARG A 225 3.18 9.39 -0.15
CA ARG A 225 3.28 10.40 0.92
C ARG A 225 4.66 11.02 0.89
#